data_AF-A0A7J3D2P0-F1
#
_entry.id   AF-A0A7J3D2P0-F1
#
_cell.length_a   1.000
_cell.length_b   1.000
_cell.length_c   1.000
_cell.angle_alpha   90.00
_cell.angle_beta   90.00
_cell.angle_gamma   90.00
#
_symmetry.space_group_name_H-M   'P 1'
#
loop_
_entity.id
_entity.type
_entity.pdbx_description
1 polymer ?
#
loop_
_entity_poly.entity_id
_entity_poly.type
_entity_poly.pdbx_seq_one_letter_code
_entity_poly.pdbx_strand_id
1 'polypeptide(L)'
;MSIVELMKKIAENEARKIHTIELGVVTSVFPHSSPDDKDNYECNVKLKNMDLELQRVQIATPIIGLAEPPRVGDLVLIAFVNGDINLPILIGRLYNDEDHPPTNDLEEVVYIPPYGRNPERRRIYLEFPEGIVLRVTDDDVTVKTGETKVVIQKDGDVLIESKANVTVKAEGDAKIKAKGSLSLSAASIEMESEKNMDIKAGSDLNIKSDSNVELKSSSQMKVEASAEMNIKEAKVNIN
;
A
#
# COMPACT_ATOMS: atom_id res chain seq x y z
N MET A 1 -26.50 63.87 -6.48
CA MET A 1 -25.46 62.94 -6.01
C MET A 1 -24.16 63.72 -5.93
N SER A 2 -23.56 63.80 -4.74
CA SER A 2 -22.26 64.46 -4.53
C SER A 2 -21.15 63.67 -5.25
N ILE A 3 -20.08 64.35 -5.66
CA ILE A 3 -18.90 63.68 -6.25
C ILE A 3 -18.32 62.62 -5.30
N VAL A 4 -18.43 62.84 -3.98
CA VAL A 4 -18.02 61.90 -2.94
C VAL A 4 -18.93 60.67 -2.91
N GLU A 5 -20.24 60.84 -3.09
CA GLU A 5 -21.19 59.72 -3.16
C GLU A 5 -20.96 58.88 -4.42
N LEU A 6 -20.66 59.53 -5.56
CA LEU A 6 -20.32 58.84 -6.80
C LEU A 6 -19.01 58.06 -6.66
N MET A 7 -17.97 58.66 -6.09
CA MET A 7 -16.69 57.98 -5.84
C MET A 7 -16.84 56.79 -4.89
N LYS A 8 -17.64 56.92 -3.82
CA LYS A 8 -17.95 55.79 -2.93
C LYS A 8 -18.66 54.65 -3.67
N LYS A 9 -19.66 54.96 -4.49
CA LYS A 9 -20.37 53.94 -5.29
C LYS A 9 -19.47 53.25 -6.31
N ILE A 10 -18.57 53.98 -6.95
CA ILE A 10 -17.57 53.39 -7.86
C ILE A 10 -16.64 52.48 -7.08
N ALA A 11 -16.08 52.94 -5.95
CA ALA A 11 -15.21 52.13 -5.10
C ALA A 11 -15.90 50.86 -4.58
N GLU A 12 -17.15 50.94 -4.15
CA GLU A 12 -17.96 49.78 -3.74
C GLU A 12 -18.25 48.82 -4.90
N ASN A 13 -18.37 49.33 -6.12
CA ASN A 13 -18.59 48.48 -7.30
C ASN A 13 -17.29 47.79 -7.74
N GLU A 14 -16.16 48.51 -7.74
CA GLU A 14 -14.85 47.92 -8.03
C GLU A 14 -14.41 46.93 -6.94
N ALA A 15 -14.66 47.23 -5.67
CA ALA A 15 -14.39 46.30 -4.57
C ALA A 15 -15.23 45.01 -4.67
N ARG A 16 -16.47 45.10 -5.19
CA ARG A 16 -17.32 43.92 -5.44
C ARG A 16 -16.83 43.03 -6.59
N LYS A 17 -15.96 43.52 -7.46
CA LYS A 17 -15.33 42.70 -8.51
C LYS A 17 -14.13 41.90 -8.02
N ILE A 18 -13.65 42.18 -6.80
CA ILE A 18 -12.56 41.43 -6.19
C ILE A 18 -13.14 40.12 -5.67
N HIS A 19 -12.92 39.04 -6.41
CA HIS A 19 -13.30 37.72 -5.96
C HIS A 19 -12.31 37.26 -4.88
N THR A 20 -12.79 36.63 -3.82
CA THR A 20 -11.92 36.22 -2.71
C THR A 20 -11.75 34.71 -2.69
N ILE A 21 -12.51 34.04 -1.83
CA ILE A 21 -12.60 32.58 -1.78
C ILE A 21 -14.06 32.22 -1.97
N GLU A 22 -14.32 31.29 -2.88
CA GLU A 22 -15.67 30.80 -3.19
C GLU A 22 -15.76 29.29 -3.00
N LEU A 23 -16.96 28.82 -2.70
CA LEU A 23 -17.28 27.40 -2.73
C LEU A 23 -17.69 26.99 -4.14
N GLY A 24 -17.22 25.82 -4.56
CA GLY A 24 -17.60 25.21 -5.82
C GLY A 24 -17.78 23.70 -5.71
N VAL A 25 -18.39 23.12 -6.74
CA VAL A 25 -18.55 21.68 -6.90
C VAL A 25 -17.81 21.25 -8.16
N VAL A 26 -16.98 20.23 -8.04
CA VAL A 26 -16.23 19.68 -9.17
C VAL A 26 -17.18 19.00 -10.16
N THR A 27 -17.11 19.39 -11.44
CA THR A 27 -17.98 18.86 -12.50
C THR A 27 -17.22 17.97 -13.48
N SER A 28 -15.90 18.12 -13.59
CA SER A 28 -15.03 17.28 -14.42
C SER A 28 -13.60 17.29 -13.89
N VAL A 29 -12.84 16.22 -14.15
CA VAL A 29 -11.47 16.03 -13.66
C VAL A 29 -10.61 15.55 -14.82
N PHE A 30 -9.45 16.19 -14.98
CA PHE A 30 -8.48 15.93 -16.04
C PHE A 30 -7.14 15.55 -15.41
N PRO A 31 -6.85 14.25 -15.23
CA PRO A 31 -5.59 13.82 -14.63
C PRO A 31 -4.43 13.89 -15.63
N HIS A 32 -3.21 14.06 -15.10
CA HIS A 32 -1.97 13.73 -15.84
C HIS A 32 -1.95 12.21 -16.06
N SER A 33 -2.41 11.79 -17.23
CA SER A 33 -2.75 10.40 -17.55
C SER A 33 -1.63 9.68 -18.30
N SER A 34 -0.71 10.44 -18.89
CA SER A 34 0.42 9.93 -19.66
C SER A 34 1.68 10.77 -19.41
N PRO A 35 2.88 10.17 -19.35
CA PRO A 35 4.14 10.92 -19.31
C PRO A 35 4.32 11.92 -20.47
N ASP A 36 3.62 11.70 -21.58
CA ASP A 36 3.70 12.55 -22.78
C ASP A 36 2.69 13.71 -22.77
N ASP A 37 1.72 13.71 -21.85
CA ASP A 37 0.79 14.83 -21.72
C ASP A 37 1.44 15.99 -20.94
N LYS A 38 0.83 17.18 -21.02
CA LYS A 38 1.31 18.41 -20.36
C LYS A 38 0.35 18.88 -19.26
N ASP A 39 -0.55 18.02 -18.82
CA ASP A 39 -1.58 18.37 -17.85
C ASP A 39 -0.99 18.32 -16.43
N ASN A 40 -1.23 19.37 -15.62
CA ASN A 40 -0.80 19.43 -14.22
C ASN A 40 -1.82 18.81 -13.24
N TYR A 41 -2.70 17.95 -13.77
CA TYR A 41 -4.04 17.61 -13.26
C TYR A 41 -4.92 18.82 -12.88
N GLU A 42 -6.09 18.89 -13.49
CA GLU A 42 -6.98 20.06 -13.41
C GLU A 42 -8.44 19.62 -13.27
N CYS A 43 -9.33 20.55 -12.93
CA CYS A 43 -10.75 20.25 -12.84
C CYS A 43 -11.64 21.41 -13.32
N ASN A 44 -12.85 21.08 -13.75
CA ASN A 44 -13.91 22.08 -13.92
C ASN A 44 -14.67 22.20 -12.61
N VAL A 45 -15.05 23.43 -12.25
CA VAL A 45 -15.71 23.74 -10.99
C VAL A 45 -16.88 24.69 -11.23
N LYS A 46 -18.08 24.27 -10.86
CA LYS A 46 -19.27 25.13 -10.82
C LYS A 46 -19.31 25.86 -9.47
N LEU A 47 -19.25 27.18 -9.47
CA LEU A 47 -19.36 27.98 -8.25
C LEU A 47 -20.79 27.88 -7.68
N LYS A 48 -20.93 27.76 -6.35
CA LYS A 48 -22.27 27.56 -5.73
C LYS A 48 -23.14 28.81 -5.75
N ASN A 49 -22.52 29.99 -5.59
CA ASN A 49 -23.22 31.27 -5.46
C ASN A 49 -23.21 32.10 -6.75
N MET A 50 -22.66 31.56 -7.83
CA MET A 50 -22.55 32.22 -9.12
C MET A 50 -22.94 31.24 -10.21
N ASP A 51 -23.69 31.70 -11.21
CA ASP A 51 -23.98 30.90 -12.39
C ASP A 51 -22.76 30.87 -13.34
N LEU A 52 -21.62 30.42 -12.82
CA LEU A 52 -20.33 30.38 -13.52
C LEU A 52 -19.65 29.03 -13.28
N GLU A 53 -19.22 28.42 -14.37
CA GLU A 53 -18.35 27.26 -14.34
C GLU A 53 -16.94 27.67 -14.75
N LEU A 54 -15.99 27.45 -13.85
CA LEU A 54 -14.58 27.64 -14.11
C LEU A 54 -14.05 26.39 -14.82
N GLN A 55 -13.28 26.59 -15.88
CA GLN A 55 -12.71 25.51 -16.68
C GLN A 55 -11.24 25.31 -16.34
N ARG A 56 -10.79 24.06 -16.28
CA ARG A 56 -9.38 23.69 -16.12
C ARG A 56 -8.67 24.45 -14.99
N VAL A 57 -9.33 24.51 -13.84
CA VAL A 57 -8.81 25.12 -12.61
C VAL A 57 -7.64 24.27 -12.12
N GLN A 58 -6.49 24.93 -11.90
CA GLN A 58 -5.32 24.31 -11.32
C GLN A 58 -5.57 23.97 -9.84
N ILE A 59 -5.00 22.85 -9.40
CA ILE A 59 -5.17 22.34 -8.04
C ILE A 59 -3.87 22.55 -7.28
N ALA A 60 -3.95 23.22 -6.12
CA ALA A 60 -2.83 23.36 -5.22
C ALA A 60 -2.48 21.98 -4.62
N THR A 61 -1.21 21.58 -4.70
CA THR A 61 -0.71 20.36 -4.08
C THR A 61 0.05 20.69 -2.79
N PRO A 62 -0.10 19.87 -1.73
CA PRO A 62 0.68 20.07 -0.50
C PRO A 62 2.17 19.80 -0.71
N ILE A 63 2.55 18.96 -1.67
CA ILE A 63 3.94 18.62 -1.99
C ILE A 63 4.11 18.26 -3.47
N ILE A 64 5.16 18.78 -4.10
CA ILE A 64 5.50 18.44 -5.49
C ILE A 64 5.85 16.94 -5.57
N GLY A 65 5.22 16.23 -6.51
CA GLY A 65 5.34 14.78 -6.68
C GLY A 65 4.15 13.98 -6.12
N LEU A 66 3.25 14.61 -5.34
CA LEU A 66 1.98 14.00 -4.93
C LEU A 66 0.85 14.39 -5.88
N ALA A 67 0.11 13.39 -6.36
CA ALA A 67 -1.08 13.55 -7.17
C ALA A 67 -2.29 12.89 -6.50
N GLU A 68 -3.27 13.72 -6.14
CA GLU A 68 -4.54 13.27 -5.56
C GLU A 68 -5.68 14.14 -6.11
N PRO A 69 -6.09 13.93 -7.38
CA PRO A 69 -7.12 14.75 -7.98
C PRO A 69 -8.47 14.55 -7.27
N PRO A 70 -9.32 15.58 -7.20
CA PRO A 70 -10.66 15.47 -6.62
C PRO A 70 -11.53 14.52 -7.46
N ARG A 71 -12.71 14.18 -6.94
CA ARG A 71 -13.76 13.47 -7.66
C ARG A 71 -14.81 14.46 -8.17
N VAL A 72 -15.51 14.08 -9.24
CA VAL A 72 -16.74 14.76 -9.63
C VAL A 72 -17.72 14.71 -8.45
N GLY A 73 -18.30 15.85 -8.10
CA GLY A 73 -19.17 16.02 -6.94
C GLY A 73 -18.48 16.55 -5.68
N ASP A 74 -17.14 16.50 -5.58
CA ASP A 74 -16.45 16.99 -4.39
C ASP A 74 -16.71 18.50 -4.18
N LEU A 75 -16.99 18.87 -2.93
CA LEU A 75 -17.10 20.27 -2.49
C LEU A 75 -15.69 20.86 -2.28
N VAL A 76 -15.42 22.00 -2.92
CA VAL A 76 -14.07 22.58 -2.98
C VAL A 76 -14.05 24.07 -2.66
N LEU A 77 -12.88 24.54 -2.23
CA LEU A 77 -12.57 25.95 -2.02
C LEU A 77 -11.71 26.47 -3.18
N ILE A 78 -12.18 27.53 -3.83
CA ILE A 78 -11.50 28.21 -4.93
C ILE A 78 -11.03 29.58 -4.45
N ALA A 79 -9.72 29.83 -4.51
CA ALA A 79 -9.15 31.15 -4.31
C ALA A 79 -8.85 31.80 -5.66
N PHE A 80 -9.00 33.12 -5.73
CA PHE A 80 -8.71 33.90 -6.94
C PHE A 80 -7.46 34.77 -6.72
N VAL A 81 -6.42 34.55 -7.51
CA VAL A 81 -5.14 35.29 -7.36
C VAL A 81 -5.38 36.76 -7.65
N ASN A 82 -5.02 37.64 -6.71
CA ASN A 82 -5.32 39.09 -6.75
C ASN A 82 -6.82 39.42 -6.94
N GLY A 83 -7.69 38.46 -6.65
CA GLY A 83 -9.13 38.52 -6.89
C GLY A 83 -9.57 38.54 -8.35
N ASP A 84 -8.69 38.13 -9.27
CA ASP A 84 -9.03 37.94 -10.68
C ASP A 84 -9.74 36.60 -10.88
N ILE A 85 -10.99 36.66 -11.35
CA ILE A 85 -11.82 35.49 -11.63
C ILE A 85 -11.21 34.55 -12.69
N ASN A 86 -10.31 35.08 -13.53
CA ASN A 86 -9.62 34.33 -14.57
C ASN A 86 -8.37 33.61 -14.04
N LEU A 87 -8.00 33.83 -12.78
CA LEU A 87 -6.88 33.17 -12.11
C LEU A 87 -7.36 32.35 -10.89
N PRO A 88 -8.28 31.38 -11.07
CA PRO A 88 -8.74 30.52 -9.99
C PRO A 88 -7.71 29.44 -9.65
N ILE A 89 -7.60 29.13 -8.36
CA ILE A 89 -6.82 28.00 -7.83
C ILE A 89 -7.71 27.24 -6.85
N LEU A 90 -7.85 25.94 -7.04
CA LEU A 90 -8.46 25.07 -6.05
C LEU A 90 -7.46 24.85 -4.92
N ILE A 91 -7.79 25.31 -3.71
CA ILE A 91 -6.88 25.31 -2.55
C ILE A 91 -7.25 24.29 -1.47
N GLY A 92 -8.40 23.65 -1.57
CA GLY A 92 -8.81 22.62 -0.62
C GLY A 92 -10.13 21.94 -0.98
N ARG A 93 -10.39 20.83 -0.29
CA ARG A 93 -11.63 20.06 -0.32
C ARG A 93 -12.31 20.15 1.05
N LEU A 94 -13.63 20.07 1.05
CA LEU A 94 -14.44 20.06 2.27
C LEU A 94 -15.37 18.85 2.26
N TYR A 95 -15.59 18.29 3.44
CA TYR A 95 -16.74 17.41 3.67
C TYR A 95 -18.04 18.18 3.52
N ASN A 96 -19.13 17.47 3.23
CA ASN A 96 -20.45 18.02 3.05
C ASN A 96 -21.51 17.12 3.70
N ASP A 97 -22.79 17.40 3.46
CA ASP A 97 -23.91 16.67 4.07
C ASP A 97 -24.08 15.24 3.52
N GLU A 98 -23.45 14.92 2.38
CA GLU A 98 -23.42 13.60 1.75
C GLU A 98 -22.07 12.90 1.98
N ASP A 99 -20.96 13.60 1.74
CA ASP A 99 -19.59 13.11 2.01
C ASP A 99 -19.17 13.48 3.43
N HIS A 100 -19.31 12.53 4.36
CA HIS A 100 -18.79 12.66 5.72
C HIS A 100 -17.37 12.08 5.86
N PRO A 101 -16.59 12.56 6.84
CA PRO A 101 -15.34 11.90 7.21
C PRO A 101 -15.62 10.44 7.63
N PRO A 102 -14.69 9.51 7.37
CA PRO A 102 -14.70 8.21 8.01
C PRO A 102 -14.80 8.36 9.53
N THR A 103 -15.46 7.43 10.21
CA THR A 103 -15.41 7.38 11.68
C THR A 103 -13.97 7.30 12.15
N ASN A 104 -13.59 8.15 13.10
CA ASN A 104 -12.25 8.23 13.64
C ASN A 104 -12.27 8.77 15.09
N ASP A 105 -11.20 8.48 15.83
CA ASP A 105 -10.88 9.07 17.13
C ASP A 105 -9.73 10.09 17.02
N LEU A 106 -9.38 10.74 18.14
CA LEU A 106 -8.20 11.62 18.21
C LEU A 106 -6.93 10.80 17.98
N GLU A 107 -5.95 11.40 17.28
CA GLU A 107 -4.64 10.80 16.95
C GLU A 107 -4.66 9.66 15.92
N GLU A 108 -5.83 9.35 15.33
CA GLU A 108 -5.92 8.39 14.24
C GLU A 108 -5.64 9.02 12.86
N VAL A 109 -5.05 8.22 11.97
CA VAL A 109 -5.01 8.50 10.53
C VAL A 109 -5.88 7.46 9.83
N VAL A 110 -7.10 7.84 9.47
CA VAL A 110 -8.07 6.96 8.82
C VAL A 110 -8.24 7.39 7.36
N TYR A 111 -7.97 6.47 6.43
CA TYR A 111 -8.23 6.67 5.00
C TYR A 111 -9.17 5.57 4.50
N ILE A 112 -10.45 5.92 4.34
CA ILE A 112 -11.46 5.08 3.70
C ILE A 112 -11.94 5.83 2.46
N PRO A 113 -11.44 5.47 1.27
CA PRO A 113 -11.82 6.20 0.07
C PRO A 113 -13.25 5.88 -0.37
N PRO A 114 -14.04 6.88 -0.83
CA PRO A 114 -15.45 6.66 -1.16
C PRO A 114 -15.60 6.31 -2.65
N TYR A 115 -14.86 5.30 -3.11
CA TYR A 115 -14.92 4.80 -4.49
C TYR A 115 -15.05 3.27 -4.54
N GLY A 116 -15.64 2.76 -5.62
CA GLY A 116 -15.86 1.32 -5.82
C GLY A 116 -14.60 0.54 -6.21
N ARG A 117 -14.70 -0.79 -6.19
CA ARG A 117 -13.63 -1.72 -6.57
C ARG A 117 -13.21 -1.52 -8.02
N ASN A 118 -11.91 -1.44 -8.26
CA ASN A 118 -11.27 -1.43 -9.57
C ASN A 118 -9.85 -2.03 -9.44
N PRO A 119 -9.63 -3.26 -9.92
CA PRO A 119 -8.37 -3.99 -9.74
C PRO A 119 -7.19 -3.40 -10.55
N GLU A 120 -7.47 -2.59 -11.58
CA GLU A 120 -6.43 -1.96 -12.40
C GLU A 120 -5.87 -0.70 -11.73
N ARG A 121 -6.57 -0.16 -10.72
CA ARG A 121 -6.15 1.09 -10.06
C ARG A 121 -5.10 0.83 -9.00
N ARG A 122 -4.03 1.61 -9.08
CA ARG A 122 -3.13 1.85 -7.95
C ARG A 122 -3.90 2.67 -6.91
N ARG A 123 -4.14 2.12 -5.73
CA ARG A 123 -4.79 2.83 -4.62
C ARG A 123 -3.79 3.65 -3.85
N ILE A 124 -2.65 3.04 -3.54
CA ILE A 124 -1.48 3.71 -2.97
C ILE A 124 -0.29 3.29 -3.83
N TYR A 125 0.48 4.28 -4.28
CA TYR A 125 1.69 4.06 -5.04
C TYR A 125 2.75 5.06 -4.60
N LEU A 126 3.83 4.54 -4.03
CA LEU A 126 5.01 5.31 -3.67
C LEU A 126 6.19 4.73 -4.42
N GLU A 127 6.94 5.59 -5.10
CA GLU A 127 8.17 5.23 -5.80
C GLU A 127 9.23 6.28 -5.50
N PHE A 128 10.39 5.83 -5.03
CA PHE A 128 11.53 6.69 -4.70
C PHE A 128 12.61 6.60 -5.80
N PRO A 129 13.52 7.59 -5.90
CA PRO A 129 14.51 7.67 -6.99
C PRO A 129 15.35 6.41 -7.27
N GLU A 130 15.54 5.54 -6.26
CA GLU A 130 16.31 4.29 -6.35
C GLU A 130 15.42 3.04 -6.52
N GLY A 131 14.17 3.20 -6.99
CA GLY A 131 13.28 2.09 -7.33
C GLY A 131 12.71 1.32 -6.13
N ILE A 132 12.67 1.95 -4.95
CA ILE A 132 11.89 1.45 -3.81
C ILE A 132 10.43 1.75 -4.09
N VAL A 133 9.60 0.71 -4.11
CA VAL A 133 8.18 0.80 -4.48
C VAL A 133 7.30 0.19 -3.38
N LEU A 134 6.28 0.93 -2.96
CA LEU A 134 5.09 0.41 -2.27
C LEU A 134 3.89 0.56 -3.20
N ARG A 135 3.23 -0.56 -3.53
CA ARG A 135 2.03 -0.59 -4.36
C ARG A 135 0.92 -1.33 -3.61
N VAL A 136 -0.24 -0.69 -3.50
CA VAL A 136 -1.47 -1.27 -2.96
C VAL A 136 -2.56 -1.19 -4.03
N THR A 137 -3.22 -2.31 -4.29
CA THR A 137 -4.44 -2.40 -5.11
C THR A 137 -5.59 -2.96 -4.27
N ASP A 138 -6.72 -3.24 -4.92
CA ASP A 138 -7.83 -3.95 -4.28
C ASP A 138 -7.55 -5.46 -4.08
N ASP A 139 -6.51 -6.00 -4.74
CA ASP A 139 -6.22 -7.44 -4.80
C ASP A 139 -4.84 -7.81 -4.24
N ASP A 140 -3.88 -6.88 -4.19
CA ASP A 140 -2.51 -7.16 -3.76
C ASP A 140 -1.83 -5.98 -3.05
N VAL A 141 -0.88 -6.33 -2.17
CA VAL A 141 0.12 -5.42 -1.62
C VAL A 141 1.49 -5.89 -2.06
N THR A 142 2.26 -4.99 -2.68
CA THR A 142 3.61 -5.26 -3.16
C THR A 142 4.59 -4.26 -2.55
N VAL A 143 5.68 -4.77 -1.97
CA VAL A 143 6.86 -4.00 -1.56
C VAL A 143 8.06 -4.47 -2.37
N LYS A 144 8.77 -3.55 -3.01
CA LYS A 144 9.94 -3.87 -3.85
C LYS A 144 11.09 -2.94 -3.54
N THR A 145 12.30 -3.49 -3.42
CA THR A 145 13.55 -2.72 -3.27
C THR A 145 14.62 -3.35 -4.18
N GLY A 146 14.87 -2.76 -5.34
CA GLY A 146 15.70 -3.39 -6.38
C GLY A 146 15.11 -4.75 -6.80
N GLU A 147 15.80 -5.84 -6.47
CA GLU A 147 15.40 -7.21 -6.83
C GLU A 147 14.78 -8.00 -5.66
N THR A 148 14.76 -7.42 -4.45
CA THR A 148 14.02 -8.00 -3.32
C THR A 148 12.56 -7.58 -3.43
N LYS A 149 11.63 -8.53 -3.26
CA LYS A 149 10.19 -8.31 -3.41
C LYS A 149 9.40 -9.11 -2.38
N VAL A 150 8.38 -8.47 -1.81
CA VAL A 150 7.32 -9.11 -1.04
C VAL A 150 5.99 -8.83 -1.72
N VAL A 151 5.22 -9.88 -2.00
CA VAL A 151 3.86 -9.79 -2.57
C VAL A 151 2.90 -10.52 -1.66
N ILE A 152 1.82 -9.85 -1.27
CA ILE A 152 0.73 -10.41 -0.49
C ILE A 152 -0.54 -10.29 -1.34
N GLN A 153 -1.08 -11.42 -1.78
CA GLN A 153 -2.34 -11.47 -2.50
C GLN A 153 -3.51 -11.63 -1.53
N LYS A 154 -4.59 -10.89 -1.78
CA LYS A 154 -5.84 -11.05 -1.04
C LYS A 154 -6.36 -12.47 -1.23
N ASP A 155 -6.51 -13.20 -0.11
CA ASP A 155 -6.96 -14.60 -0.07
C ASP A 155 -6.11 -15.57 -0.92
N GLY A 156 -4.90 -15.15 -1.31
CA GLY A 156 -4.02 -15.88 -2.23
C GLY A 156 -2.63 -16.11 -1.66
N ASP A 157 -1.64 -16.19 -2.56
CA ASP A 157 -0.27 -16.52 -2.19
C ASP A 157 0.46 -15.34 -1.54
N VAL A 158 1.43 -15.68 -0.68
CA VAL A 158 2.43 -14.75 -0.17
C VAL A 158 3.79 -15.16 -0.72
N LEU A 159 4.46 -14.24 -1.41
CA LEU A 159 5.77 -14.45 -2.01
C LEU A 159 6.81 -13.54 -1.36
N ILE A 160 7.95 -14.11 -0.97
CA ILE A 160 9.12 -13.39 -0.48
C ILE A 160 10.31 -13.83 -1.34
N GLU A 161 10.90 -12.90 -2.08
CA GLU A 161 12.06 -13.13 -2.94
C GLU A 161 13.19 -12.19 -2.55
N SER A 162 14.41 -12.73 -2.44
CA SER A 162 15.63 -11.95 -2.25
C SER A 162 16.80 -12.62 -2.97
N LYS A 163 17.70 -11.80 -3.52
CA LYS A 163 18.99 -12.28 -4.07
C LYS A 163 20.06 -12.49 -3.01
N ALA A 164 19.87 -11.89 -1.84
CA ALA A 164 20.79 -11.99 -0.73
C ALA A 164 20.16 -12.88 0.37
N ASN A 165 20.60 -12.68 1.61
CA ASN A 165 20.14 -13.48 2.73
C ASN A 165 18.76 -13.03 3.22
N VAL A 166 17.90 -14.01 3.53
CA VAL A 166 16.69 -13.80 4.33
C VAL A 166 16.96 -14.38 5.72
N THR A 167 16.70 -13.60 6.77
CA THR A 167 16.90 -14.02 8.17
C THR A 167 15.63 -13.77 8.97
N VAL A 168 15.15 -14.80 9.67
CA VAL A 168 14.00 -14.73 10.56
C VAL A 168 14.47 -15.04 11.98
N LYS A 169 14.35 -14.07 12.89
CA LYS A 169 14.70 -14.20 14.31
C LYS A 169 13.47 -13.96 15.17
N ALA A 170 13.27 -14.79 16.18
CA ALA A 170 12.24 -14.63 17.19
C ALA A 170 12.85 -14.85 18.57
N GLU A 171 12.64 -13.93 19.51
CA GLU A 171 13.03 -14.11 20.91
C GLU A 171 12.04 -15.02 21.67
N GLY A 172 10.79 -15.07 21.20
CA GLY A 172 9.77 -16.01 21.67
C GLY A 172 9.59 -17.20 20.72
N ASP A 173 8.47 -17.89 20.88
CA ASP A 173 8.09 -19.03 20.03
C ASP A 173 7.89 -18.63 18.56
N ALA A 174 8.54 -19.35 17.64
CA ALA A 174 8.18 -19.37 16.22
C ALA A 174 7.45 -20.68 15.89
N LYS A 175 6.25 -20.63 15.30
CA LYS A 175 5.45 -21.81 14.93
C LYS A 175 5.10 -21.76 13.45
N ILE A 176 5.51 -22.80 12.71
CA ILE A 176 5.18 -22.98 11.29
C ILE A 176 4.24 -24.18 11.16
N LYS A 177 3.05 -23.98 10.58
CA LYS A 177 2.05 -25.03 10.35
C LYS A 177 1.51 -24.94 8.93
N ALA A 178 1.53 -26.05 8.21
CA ALA A 178 0.90 -26.19 6.89
C ALA A 178 -0.16 -27.29 6.95
N LYS A 179 -1.34 -27.06 6.35
CA LYS A 179 -2.34 -28.13 6.13
C LYS A 179 -1.94 -29.07 5.00
N GLY A 180 -1.32 -28.50 3.96
CA GLY A 180 -0.71 -29.23 2.86
C GLY A 180 0.73 -29.65 3.21
N SER A 181 1.57 -29.75 2.19
CA SER A 181 2.99 -30.06 2.37
C SER A 181 3.80 -28.86 2.85
N LEU A 182 4.87 -29.15 3.59
CA LEU A 182 5.98 -28.23 3.82
C LEU A 182 7.21 -28.81 3.12
N SER A 183 7.80 -28.06 2.18
CA SER A 183 8.98 -28.47 1.43
C SER A 183 10.15 -27.54 1.75
N LEU A 184 11.31 -28.10 2.05
CA LEU A 184 12.55 -27.37 2.32
C LEU A 184 13.63 -27.91 1.38
N SER A 185 14.21 -27.03 0.57
CA SER A 185 15.26 -27.38 -0.39
C SER A 185 16.35 -26.32 -0.36
N ALA A 186 17.59 -26.76 -0.16
CA ALA A 186 18.78 -25.93 -0.11
C ALA A 186 20.00 -26.79 -0.41
N ALA A 187 21.14 -26.16 -0.74
CA ALA A 187 22.41 -26.87 -0.87
C ALA A 187 22.84 -27.52 0.46
N SER A 188 22.53 -26.88 1.59
CA SER A 188 22.71 -27.41 2.94
C SER A 188 21.54 -26.98 3.84
N ILE A 189 21.16 -27.87 4.75
CA ILE A 189 20.17 -27.59 5.81
C ILE A 189 20.80 -27.98 7.14
N GLU A 190 20.82 -27.04 8.08
CA GLU A 190 21.30 -27.24 9.45
C GLU A 190 20.12 -27.00 10.42
N MET A 191 19.93 -27.94 11.35
CA MET A 191 18.88 -27.86 12.37
C MET A 191 19.51 -28.17 13.72
N GLU A 192 19.50 -27.19 14.63
CA GLU A 192 20.03 -27.31 15.98
C GLU A 192 18.93 -27.03 17.01
N SER A 193 18.94 -27.79 18.11
CA SER A 193 18.10 -27.54 19.28
C SER A 193 18.93 -27.74 20.53
N GLU A 194 18.91 -26.76 21.43
CA GLU A 194 19.66 -26.82 22.70
C GLU A 194 19.12 -27.88 23.67
N LYS A 195 17.85 -28.27 23.51
CA LYS A 195 17.17 -29.21 24.41
C LYS A 195 16.70 -30.43 23.62
N ASN A 196 15.48 -30.35 23.10
CA ASN A 196 14.81 -31.49 22.47
C ASN A 196 14.49 -31.17 21.02
N MET A 197 14.63 -32.16 20.15
CA MET A 197 14.11 -32.15 18.79
C MET A 197 13.15 -33.34 18.64
N ASP A 198 11.85 -33.05 18.51
CA ASP A 198 10.82 -34.08 18.34
C ASP A 198 10.37 -34.14 16.87
N ILE A 199 10.54 -35.29 16.23
CA ILE A 199 10.07 -35.55 14.85
C ILE A 199 9.01 -36.64 14.90
N LYS A 200 7.78 -36.32 14.47
CA LYS A 200 6.64 -37.26 14.46
C LYS A 200 6.01 -37.31 13.07
N ALA A 201 5.90 -38.51 12.51
CA ALA A 201 5.16 -38.79 11.28
C ALA A 201 3.93 -39.65 11.60
N GLY A 202 2.78 -39.32 11.02
CA GLY A 202 1.53 -40.07 11.24
C GLY A 202 1.46 -41.39 10.46
N SER A 203 2.24 -41.51 9.39
CA SER A 203 2.38 -42.72 8.58
C SER A 203 3.85 -43.11 8.51
N ASP A 204 4.59 -42.58 7.53
CA ASP A 204 5.98 -42.95 7.27
C ASP A 204 6.92 -41.78 7.51
N LEU A 205 8.07 -42.05 8.14
CA LEU A 205 9.22 -41.17 8.15
C LEU A 205 10.29 -41.77 7.22
N ASN A 206 10.54 -41.10 6.09
CA ASN A 206 11.54 -41.54 5.11
C ASN A 206 12.79 -40.66 5.17
N ILE A 207 13.95 -41.25 5.48
CA ILE A 207 15.26 -40.57 5.48
C ILE A 207 16.13 -41.27 4.45
N LYS A 208 16.59 -40.53 3.43
CA LYS A 208 17.43 -41.05 2.34
C LYS A 208 18.65 -40.13 2.18
N SER A 209 19.82 -40.74 1.99
CA SER A 209 21.08 -40.04 1.68
C SER A 209 21.81 -40.86 0.61
N ASP A 210 22.36 -40.18 -0.38
CA ASP A 210 23.11 -40.82 -1.48
C ASP A 210 24.50 -41.28 -1.02
N SER A 211 25.05 -40.67 0.02
CA SER A 211 26.38 -40.98 0.57
C SER A 211 26.27 -41.73 1.88
N ASN A 212 25.95 -41.03 2.96
CA ASN A 212 25.95 -41.58 4.31
C ASN A 212 24.91 -40.89 5.19
N VAL A 213 24.44 -41.63 6.18
CA VAL A 213 23.66 -41.12 7.33
C VAL A 213 24.48 -41.43 8.58
N GLU A 214 24.74 -40.42 9.42
CA GLU A 214 25.45 -40.58 10.69
C GLU A 214 24.55 -40.17 11.85
N LEU A 215 24.38 -41.07 12.84
CA LEU A 215 23.61 -40.81 14.06
C LEU A 215 24.52 -41.05 15.27
N LYS A 216 24.72 -40.03 16.10
CA LYS A 216 25.57 -40.08 17.30
C LYS A 216 24.73 -39.76 18.53
N SER A 217 24.85 -40.58 19.57
CA SER A 217 24.31 -40.29 20.91
C SER A 217 25.43 -40.44 21.93
N SER A 218 25.56 -39.50 22.85
CA SER A 218 26.59 -39.52 23.89
C SER A 218 26.27 -40.47 25.04
N SER A 219 25.00 -40.81 25.23
CA SER A 219 24.52 -41.62 26.36
C SER A 219 23.89 -42.92 25.89
N GLN A 220 22.74 -42.86 25.23
CA GLN A 220 22.00 -44.01 24.78
C GLN A 220 21.29 -43.71 23.45
N MET A 221 21.29 -44.70 22.56
CA MET A 221 20.42 -44.75 21.39
C MET A 221 19.41 -45.87 21.59
N LYS A 222 18.11 -45.58 21.43
CA LYS A 222 17.02 -46.56 21.53
C LYS A 222 16.24 -46.57 20.22
N VAL A 223 16.10 -47.74 19.60
CA VAL A 223 15.33 -47.93 18.36
C VAL A 223 14.35 -49.06 18.60
N GLU A 224 13.06 -48.80 18.41
CA GLU A 224 11.98 -49.75 18.67
C GLU A 224 11.09 -49.88 17.44
N ALA A 225 10.71 -51.11 17.11
CA ALA A 225 9.70 -51.42 16.10
C ALA A 225 8.68 -52.39 16.72
N SER A 226 7.39 -52.13 16.54
CA SER A 226 6.33 -52.95 17.12
C SER A 226 6.04 -54.24 16.34
N ALA A 227 6.39 -54.26 15.05
CA ALA A 227 6.14 -55.39 14.16
C ALA A 227 7.45 -56.01 13.67
N GLU A 228 8.20 -55.27 12.85
CA GLU A 228 9.44 -55.77 12.23
C GLU A 228 10.47 -54.65 12.12
N MET A 229 11.74 -55.00 12.36
CA MET A 229 12.89 -54.16 12.07
C MET A 229 13.77 -54.87 11.04
N ASN A 230 13.91 -54.27 9.86
CA ASN A 230 14.73 -54.81 8.78
C ASN A 230 15.99 -53.96 8.60
N ILE A 231 17.16 -54.58 8.76
CA ILE A 231 18.47 -53.96 8.49
C ILE A 231 19.10 -54.68 7.31
N LYS A 232 19.40 -53.95 6.24
CA LYS A 232 20.03 -54.48 5.03
C LYS A 232 21.37 -53.79 4.83
N GLU A 233 22.46 -54.51 5.06
CA GLU A 233 23.82 -53.98 4.90
C GLU A 233 24.81 -55.08 4.53
N ALA A 234 25.97 -54.67 3.98
CA ALA A 234 27.05 -55.60 3.66
C ALA A 234 27.80 -56.07 4.92
N LYS A 235 27.84 -55.25 5.98
CA LYS A 235 28.54 -55.55 7.23
C LYS A 235 27.95 -54.78 8.40
N VAL A 236 27.58 -55.49 9.47
CA VAL A 236 27.25 -54.93 10.79
C VAL A 236 28.50 -55.04 11.67
N ASN A 237 28.90 -53.97 12.37
CA ASN A 237 29.91 -54.07 13.44
C ASN A 237 29.24 -53.78 14.78
N ILE A 238 29.30 -54.74 15.71
CA ILE A 238 28.83 -54.59 17.09
C ILE A 238 30.05 -54.80 17.98
N ASN A 239 30.41 -53.79 18.76
CA ASN A 239 31.55 -53.81 19.68
C ASN A 239 31.06 -53.60 21.12
#